data_AF-A0A352KH86-F1
#
_entry.id   AF-A0A352KH86-F1
#
_cell.length_a   1.000
_cell.length_b   1.000
_cell.length_c   1.000
_cell.angle_alpha   90.00
_cell.angle_beta   90.00
_cell.angle_gamma   90.00
#
_symmetry.space_group_name_H-M   'P 1'
#
loop_
_entity.id
_entity.type
_entity.pdbx_description
1 polymer ?
#
loop_
_entity_poly.entity_id
_entity_poly.type
_entity_poly.pdbx_seq_one_letter_code
_entity_poly.pdbx_strand_id
1 'polypeptide(L)'
;EVWAVTVVDKEAPPEVKEEYRTGVMRTFSVGGMLEQDDGENWVMIQQGLRGFKSRQTHFHTGMGKGHVARDRDGWPGVIGNVYGEEAARGFYAHWGKMLTAGDDWPDLYGMPDQRDAAE
;
A
#
# COMPACT_ATOMS: atom_id res chain seq x y z
N GLU A 1 -15.38 -5.63 -1.03
CA GLU A 1 -15.08 -7.06 -1.21
C GLU A 1 -13.57 -7.25 -1.18
N VAL A 2 -13.08 -8.39 -0.72
CA VAL A 2 -11.64 -8.72 -0.69
C VAL A 2 -11.43 -10.01 -1.46
N TRP A 3 -10.51 -9.99 -2.43
CA TRP A 3 -10.09 -11.17 -3.19
C TRP A 3 -8.64 -11.47 -2.83
N ALA A 4 -8.42 -12.58 -2.13
CA ALA A 4 -7.11 -12.99 -1.65
C ALA A 4 -6.59 -14.20 -2.42
N VAL A 5 -5.31 -14.15 -2.82
CA VAL A 5 -4.62 -15.23 -3.52
C VAL A 5 -3.27 -15.49 -2.85
N THR A 6 -2.85 -16.75 -2.82
CA THR A 6 -1.51 -17.13 -2.36
C THR A 6 -0.58 -17.19 -3.56
N VAL A 7 0.51 -16.42 -3.51
CA VAL A 7 1.60 -16.48 -4.50
C VAL A 7 2.76 -17.23 -3.88
N VAL A 8 3.37 -18.13 -4.65
CA VAL A 8 4.49 -18.97 -4.24
C VAL A 8 5.45 -19.12 -5.42
N ASP A 9 6.73 -19.37 -5.13
CA ASP A 9 7.74 -19.66 -6.15
C ASP A 9 7.25 -20.80 -7.08
N LYS A 10 7.39 -20.57 -8.39
CA LYS A 10 7.00 -21.53 -9.42
C LYS A 10 7.81 -22.82 -9.31
N GLU A 11 9.08 -22.74 -8.94
CA GLU A 11 10.00 -23.88 -8.84
C GLU A 11 9.94 -24.59 -7.48
N ALA A 12 9.18 -24.06 -6.52
CA ALA A 12 9.01 -24.71 -5.22
C ALA A 12 8.42 -26.13 -5.37
N PRO A 13 8.91 -27.10 -4.57
CA PRO A 13 8.33 -28.44 -4.51
C PRO A 13 6.82 -28.41 -4.17
N PRO A 14 6.03 -29.40 -4.64
CA PRO A 14 4.58 -29.44 -4.39
C PRO A 14 4.20 -29.34 -2.91
N GLU A 15 4.95 -30.00 -2.03
CA GLU A 15 4.75 -29.98 -0.59
C GLU A 15 4.94 -28.59 0.02
N VAL A 16 5.95 -27.84 -0.43
CA VAL A 16 6.20 -26.46 0.01
C VAL A 16 5.05 -25.55 -0.45
N LYS A 17 4.55 -25.72 -1.67
CA LYS A 17 3.39 -24.96 -2.17
C LYS A 17 2.14 -25.22 -1.33
N GLU A 18 1.94 -26.47 -0.91
CA GLU A 18 0.81 -26.84 -0.04
C GLU A 18 0.95 -26.26 1.38
N GLU A 19 2.17 -26.21 1.92
CA GLU A 19 2.44 -25.52 3.18
C GLU A 19 2.16 -24.01 3.10
N TYR A 20 2.58 -23.33 2.03
CA TYR A 20 2.25 -21.92 1.80
C TYR A 20 0.74 -21.70 1.68
N ARG A 21 0.04 -22.54 0.91
CA ARG A 21 -1.43 -22.47 0.77
C ARG A 21 -2.11 -22.56 2.13
N THR A 22 -1.74 -23.56 2.93
CA THR A 22 -2.35 -23.80 4.24
C THR A 22 -1.95 -22.73 5.27
N GLY A 23 -0.69 -22.31 5.28
CA GLY A 23 -0.16 -21.29 6.17
C GLY A 23 -0.79 -19.91 5.95
N VAL A 24 -0.91 -19.48 4.69
CA VAL A 24 -1.58 -18.22 4.34
C VAL A 24 -3.05 -18.28 4.70
N MET A 25 -3.75 -19.38 4.38
CA MET A 25 -5.16 -19.53 4.78
C MET A 25 -5.36 -19.43 6.31
N ARG A 26 -4.43 -19.99 7.10
CA ARG A 26 -4.50 -19.93 8.57
C ARG A 26 -4.25 -18.53 9.14
N THR A 27 -3.57 -17.66 8.41
CA THR A 27 -3.09 -16.35 8.90
C THR A 27 -3.82 -15.18 8.24
N PHE A 28 -3.75 -15.08 6.92
CA PHE A 28 -4.27 -13.98 6.09
C PHE A 28 -5.40 -14.46 5.16
N SER A 29 -6.53 -14.80 5.78
CA SER A 29 -7.77 -15.17 5.07
C SER A 29 -8.99 -14.71 5.87
N VAL A 30 -10.20 -14.93 5.35
CA VAL A 30 -11.45 -14.56 6.02
C VAL A 30 -11.57 -15.06 7.47
N GLY A 31 -11.01 -16.22 7.78
CA GLY A 31 -10.95 -16.80 9.13
C GLY A 31 -9.52 -16.93 9.66
N GLY A 32 -8.59 -16.18 9.06
CA GLY A 32 -7.18 -16.20 9.41
C GLY A 32 -6.97 -15.55 10.78
N MET A 33 -6.02 -16.07 11.55
CA MET A 33 -5.78 -15.61 12.92
C MET A 33 -5.19 -14.20 13.03
N LEU A 34 -4.71 -13.62 11.92
CA LEU A 34 -4.21 -12.25 11.88
C LEU A 34 -5.22 -11.33 11.19
N GLU A 35 -5.71 -11.72 10.02
CA GLU A 35 -6.63 -10.88 9.21
C GLU A 35 -7.97 -10.58 9.89
N GLN A 36 -8.44 -11.46 10.79
CA GLN A 36 -9.66 -11.19 11.56
C GLN A 36 -9.53 -9.92 12.41
N ASP A 37 -8.36 -9.69 13.01
CA ASP A 37 -8.09 -8.50 13.82
C ASP A 37 -7.94 -7.25 12.93
N ASP A 38 -7.31 -7.39 11.75
CA ASP A 38 -7.19 -6.30 10.78
C ASP A 38 -8.56 -5.83 10.27
N GLY A 39 -9.47 -6.77 10.02
CA GLY A 39 -10.85 -6.47 9.63
C GLY A 39 -11.59 -5.65 10.69
N GLU A 40 -11.42 -5.97 11.97
CA GLU A 40 -12.00 -5.18 13.06
C GLU A 40 -11.48 -3.74 13.07
N ASN A 41 -10.16 -3.54 12.93
CA ASN A 41 -9.55 -2.22 12.85
C ASN A 41 -10.19 -1.38 11.72
N TRP A 42 -10.30 -1.95 10.51
CA TRP A 42 -10.83 -1.24 9.35
C TRP A 42 -12.32 -0.91 9.50
N VAL A 43 -13.12 -1.86 9.97
CA VAL A 43 -14.56 -1.67 10.20
C VAL A 43 -14.79 -0.58 11.23
N MET A 44 -14.03 -0.59 12.33
CA MET A 44 -14.22 0.36 13.42
C MET A 44 -13.80 1.78 13.03
N ILE A 45 -12.70 1.95 12.28
CA ILE A 45 -12.31 3.27 11.74
C ILE A 45 -13.44 3.82 10.86
N GLN A 46 -13.91 3.03 9.89
CA GLN A 46 -14.92 3.48 8.95
C GLN A 46 -16.27 3.75 9.63
N GLN A 47 -16.66 2.93 10.60
CA GLN A 47 -17.85 3.15 11.41
C GLN A 47 -17.75 4.44 12.24
N GLY A 48 -16.59 4.69 12.86
CA GLY A 48 -16.33 5.91 13.63
C GLY A 48 -16.44 7.18 12.78
N LEU A 49 -15.99 7.13 11.52
CA LEU A 49 -16.07 8.25 10.58
C LEU A 49 -17.50 8.55 10.08
N ARG A 50 -18.52 7.77 10.44
CA ARG A 50 -19.92 8.13 10.18
C ARG A 50 -20.40 9.29 11.07
N GLY A 51 -19.74 9.52 12.20
CA GLY A 51 -20.07 10.61 13.12
C GLY A 51 -19.82 11.99 12.53
N PHE A 52 -20.72 12.95 12.81
CA PHE A 52 -20.59 14.32 12.28
C PHE A 52 -19.30 15.01 12.72
N LYS A 53 -18.89 14.84 13.99
CA LYS A 53 -17.68 15.47 14.54
C LYS A 53 -16.41 14.71 14.18
N SER A 54 -16.43 13.38 14.25
CA SER A 54 -15.25 12.54 13.96
C SER A 54 -14.76 12.72 12.53
N ARG A 55 -15.65 12.87 11.54
CA ARG A 55 -15.24 13.08 10.14
C ARG A 55 -14.66 14.46 9.82
N GLN A 56 -14.65 15.38 10.77
CA GLN A 56 -14.11 16.74 10.60
C GLN A 56 -12.69 16.87 11.16
N THR A 57 -12.10 15.77 11.65
CA THR A 57 -10.71 15.75 12.09
C THR A 57 -9.81 15.17 10.99
N HIS A 58 -8.52 15.47 11.09
CA HIS A 58 -7.50 14.90 10.21
C HIS A 58 -6.78 13.75 10.91
N PHE A 59 -6.44 12.71 10.16
CA PHE A 59 -5.48 11.72 10.61
C PHE A 59 -4.04 12.25 10.49
N HIS A 60 -3.19 11.79 11.39
CA HIS A 60 -1.80 12.18 11.45
C HIS A 60 -0.93 11.10 10.79
N THR A 61 -0.12 11.48 9.80
CA THR A 61 0.82 10.60 9.09
C THR A 61 2.27 11.10 9.19
N GLY A 62 2.67 11.59 10.38
CA GLY A 62 3.97 12.23 10.61
C GLY A 62 5.10 11.29 11.04
N MET A 63 4.86 9.99 11.22
CA MET A 63 5.87 9.05 11.71
C MET A 63 7.04 8.94 10.73
N GLY A 64 8.26 9.12 11.25
CA GLY A 64 9.50 9.05 10.46
C GLY A 64 9.74 10.21 9.49
N LYS A 65 8.91 11.28 9.53
CA LYS A 65 9.10 12.44 8.66
C LYS A 65 10.47 13.08 8.88
N GLY A 66 11.20 13.34 7.79
CA GLY A 66 12.56 13.89 7.83
C GLY A 66 13.67 12.86 8.06
N HIS A 67 13.33 11.59 8.32
CA HIS A 67 14.29 10.50 8.55
C HIS A 67 14.37 9.52 7.38
N VAL A 68 14.33 10.05 6.15
CA VAL A 68 14.32 9.30 4.90
C VAL A 68 15.51 9.70 4.02
N ALA A 69 15.94 8.82 3.13
CA ALA A 69 16.93 9.14 2.10
C ALA A 69 16.51 8.55 0.75
N ARG A 70 16.92 9.23 -0.33
CA ARG A 70 16.69 8.74 -1.69
C ARG A 70 17.80 7.77 -2.09
N ASP A 71 17.43 6.70 -2.79
CA ASP A 71 18.33 5.72 -3.39
C ASP A 71 19.30 5.10 -2.36
N ARG A 72 18.82 4.92 -1.11
CA ARG A 72 19.62 4.48 0.03
C ARG A 72 20.12 3.05 -0.19
N ASP A 73 21.42 2.84 0.02
CA ASP A 73 22.08 1.53 -0.11
C ASP A 73 21.83 0.86 -1.47
N GLY A 74 21.63 1.67 -2.53
CA GLY A 74 21.31 1.21 -3.88
C GLY A 74 19.85 0.83 -4.10
N TRP A 75 18.97 0.97 -3.11
CA TRP A 75 17.53 0.72 -3.26
C TRP A 75 16.82 1.94 -3.83
N PRO A 76 16.18 1.84 -5.01
CA PRO A 76 15.59 2.99 -5.66
C PRO A 76 14.41 3.58 -4.87
N GLY A 77 14.25 4.89 -4.98
CA GLY A 77 13.11 5.60 -4.40
C GLY A 77 13.42 6.20 -3.02
N VAL A 78 12.38 6.51 -2.25
CA VAL A 78 12.52 7.15 -0.93
C VAL A 78 12.45 6.09 0.15
N ILE A 79 13.54 5.92 0.89
CA ILE A 79 13.72 4.83 1.85
C ILE A 79 13.73 5.39 3.28
N GLY A 80 12.83 4.87 4.11
CA GLY A 80 12.71 5.15 5.54
C GLY A 80 12.95 3.92 6.42
N ASN A 81 12.75 4.05 7.72
CA ASN A 81 12.71 2.89 8.63
C ASN A 81 11.45 2.04 8.34
N VAL A 82 11.50 0.73 8.63
CA VAL A 82 10.35 -0.18 8.52
C VAL A 82 9.16 0.28 9.37
N TYR A 83 9.42 0.90 10.52
CA TYR A 83 8.42 1.59 11.33
C TYR A 83 8.36 3.06 10.93
N GLY A 84 7.51 3.37 9.95
CA GLY A 84 7.30 4.73 9.48
C GLY A 84 6.14 4.85 8.50
N GLU A 85 5.75 6.09 8.22
CA GLU A 85 4.60 6.38 7.34
C GLU A 85 5.03 7.01 6.01
N GLU A 86 6.29 6.83 5.58
CA GLU A 86 6.77 7.40 4.32
C GLU A 86 6.02 6.83 3.12
N ALA A 87 5.84 5.51 3.07
CA ALA A 87 5.05 4.87 2.01
C ALA A 87 3.58 5.33 2.02
N ALA A 88 2.99 5.50 3.21
CA ALA A 88 1.63 6.02 3.36
C ALA A 88 1.51 7.46 2.85
N ARG A 89 2.47 8.34 3.18
CA ARG A 89 2.55 9.70 2.64
C ARG A 89 2.69 9.70 1.12
N GLY A 90 3.54 8.83 0.57
CA GLY A 90 3.71 8.65 -0.88
C GLY A 90 2.40 8.22 -1.56
N PHE A 91 1.68 7.27 -0.97
CA PHE A 91 0.36 6.84 -1.43
C PHE A 91 -0.65 8.00 -1.47
N TYR A 92 -0.83 8.71 -0.35
CA TYR A 92 -1.80 9.82 -0.30
C TYR A 92 -1.39 11.01 -1.17
N ALA A 93 -0.10 11.28 -1.34
CA ALA A 93 0.39 12.31 -2.26
C ALA A 93 0.06 11.96 -3.72
N HIS A 94 0.29 10.71 -4.14
CA HIS A 94 -0.04 10.28 -5.49
C HIS A 94 -1.55 10.20 -5.72
N TRP A 95 -2.31 9.69 -4.74
CA TRP A 95 -3.79 9.70 -4.77
C TRP A 95 -4.34 11.12 -4.91
N GLY A 96 -3.85 12.07 -4.11
CA GLY A 96 -4.25 13.47 -4.21
C GLY A 96 -3.89 14.08 -5.57
N LYS A 97 -2.71 13.73 -6.12
CA LYS A 97 -2.30 14.14 -7.46
C LYS A 97 -3.24 13.59 -8.53
N MET A 98 -3.63 12.31 -8.47
CA MET A 98 -4.57 11.71 -9.41
C MET A 98 -5.98 12.32 -9.33
N LEU A 99 -6.43 12.72 -8.13
CA LEU A 99 -7.73 13.38 -7.95
C LEU A 99 -7.76 14.84 -8.45
N THR A 100 -6.60 15.47 -8.61
CA THR A 100 -6.49 16.91 -8.89
C THR A 100 -5.81 17.25 -10.20
N ALA A 101 -5.09 16.30 -10.81
CA ALA A 101 -4.64 16.41 -12.19
C ALA A 101 -5.84 16.46 -13.15
N GLY A 102 -5.63 16.92 -14.38
CA GLY A 102 -6.66 16.87 -15.41
C GLY A 102 -6.99 15.44 -15.84
N ASP A 103 -7.86 15.31 -16.84
CA ASP A 103 -8.45 14.03 -17.22
C ASP A 103 -7.51 13.12 -18.05
N ASP A 104 -6.23 13.47 -18.16
CA ASP A 104 -5.25 12.73 -18.96
C ASP A 104 -3.92 12.43 -18.24
N TRP A 105 -3.20 11.45 -18.79
CA TRP A 105 -1.91 11.03 -18.25
C TRP A 105 -0.80 12.09 -18.38
N PRO A 106 -0.72 12.88 -19.47
CA PRO A 106 0.21 13.99 -19.56
C PRO A 106 0.04 15.05 -18.46
N ASP A 107 -1.17 15.36 -18.03
CA ASP A 107 -1.42 16.25 -16.91
C ASP A 107 -0.88 15.65 -15.60
N LEU A 108 -0.93 14.33 -15.47
CA LEU A 108 -0.41 13.63 -14.31
C LEU A 108 1.12 13.49 -14.33
N TYR A 109 1.75 13.16 -15.45
CA TYR A 109 3.18 12.76 -15.49
C TYR A 109 4.07 13.69 -16.31
N GLY A 110 3.50 14.69 -16.99
CA GLY A 110 4.15 15.40 -18.09
C GLY A 110 4.05 14.60 -19.39
N MET A 111 4.29 15.25 -20.53
CA MET A 111 4.44 14.51 -21.79
C MET A 111 5.68 13.60 -21.75
N PRO A 112 5.61 12.37 -22.29
CA PRO A 112 6.79 11.53 -22.43
C PRO A 112 7.87 12.26 -23.23
N ASP A 113 9.14 12.13 -22.84
CA ASP A 113 10.26 12.64 -23.61
C ASP A 113 10.28 11.92 -24.97
N GLN A 114 10.25 12.67 -26.08
CA GLN A 114 10.23 12.09 -27.43
C GLN A 114 11.47 11.24 -27.77
N ARG A 115 12.47 11.22 -26.89
CA ARG A 115 13.67 10.39 -26.99
C ARG A 115 13.44 8.92 -26.61
N ASP A 116 12.41 8.60 -25.82
CA ASP A 116 12.13 7.23 -25.38
C ASP A 116 11.26 6.43 -26.36
N ALA A 117 10.74 7.09 -27.41
CA ALA A 117 9.90 6.47 -28.44
C ALA A 117 10.69 5.96 -29.67
N ALA A 118 12.02 6.07 -29.65
CA ALA A 118 12.91 5.76 -30.78
C ALA A 118 13.83 4.54 -30.55
N GLU A 119 13.62 3.77 -29.48
CA GLU A 119 14.15 2.39 -29.31
C GLU A 119 13.03 1.36 -29.46
#